data_AF-A0A931BNX8-F1
#
_entry.id   AF-A0A931BNX8-F1
#
_cell.length_a   1.000
_cell.length_b   1.000
_cell.length_c   1.000
_cell.angle_alpha   90.00
_cell.angle_beta   90.00
_cell.angle_gamma   90.00
#
_symmetry.space_group_name_H-M   'P 1'
#
loop_
_entity.id
_entity.type
_entity.pdbx_description
1 polymer ?
#
loop_
_entity_poly.entity_id
_entity_poly.type
_entity_poly.pdbx_seq_one_letter_code
_entity_poly.pdbx_strand_id
1 'polypeptide(L)' 'MVLGLNVLRWTPSEFWRATPRELMAGWEGLNGRPMTPAVGSDLRRLMEEFPDG' A
#
# COMPACT_ATOMS: atom_id res chain seq x y z
N MET A 1 -8.22 -9.12 -1.47
CA MET A 1 -8.34 -7.70 -1.09
C MET A 1 -9.15 -7.59 0.18
N VAL A 2 -8.52 -7.35 1.33
CA VAL A 2 -9.24 -7.07 2.58
C VAL A 2 -9.11 -5.58 2.83
N LEU A 3 -10.13 -4.81 2.46
CA LEU A 3 -10.28 -3.40 2.91
C LEU A 3 -10.76 -3.43 4.36
N GLY A 4 -9.88 -3.83 5.27
CA GLY A 4 -10.20 -3.99 6.68
C GLY A 4 -10.11 -2.66 7.41
N LEU A 5 -11.20 -2.27 8.08
CA LEU A 5 -11.29 -1.14 9.03
C LEU A 5 -10.10 -1.08 10.03
N ASN A 6 -9.44 -2.21 10.29
CA ASN A 6 -8.28 -2.32 11.18
C ASN A 6 -6.95 -1.80 10.61
N VAL A 7 -6.84 -1.56 9.29
CA VAL A 7 -5.60 -1.06 8.70
C VAL A 7 -5.32 0.36 9.20
N LEU A 8 -6.36 1.20 9.26
CA LEU A 8 -6.27 2.60 9.68
C LEU A 8 -6.24 2.80 11.21
N ARG A 9 -6.44 1.73 12.00
CA ARG A 9 -6.66 1.79 13.47
C ARG A 9 -7.79 2.74 13.90
N TRP A 10 -8.66 3.12 12.97
CA TRP A 10 -9.80 3.98 13.22
C TRP A 10 -10.94 3.18 13.81
N THR A 11 -11.71 3.81 14.68
CA THR A 11 -13.02 3.30 15.05
C THR A 11 -13.94 3.32 13.82
N PRO A 12 -14.96 2.44 13.75
CA PRO A 12 -15.88 2.42 12.62
C PRO A 12 -16.55 3.78 12.34
N SER A 13 -16.84 4.57 13.38
CA SER A 13 -17.43 5.90 13.26
C SER A 13 -16.46 6.93 12.63
N GLU A 14 -15.17 6.89 12.97
CA GLU A 14 -14.15 7.73 12.36
C GLU A 14 -13.99 7.39 10.87
N PHE A 15 -13.98 6.11 10.52
CA PHE A 15 -13.91 5.66 9.13
C PHE A 15 -15.08 6.16 8.28
N TRP A 16 -16.33 6.01 8.77
CA TRP A 16 -17.50 6.46 8.02
C TRP A 16 -17.66 7.98 7.94
N ARG A 17 -17.00 8.74 8.81
CA ARG A 17 -16.97 10.21 8.76
C ARG A 17 -15.83 10.75 7.90
N ALA A 18 -14.82 9.93 7.59
CA ALA A 18 -13.68 10.36 6.81
C ALA A 18 -14.05 10.64 5.36
N THR A 19 -13.48 11.71 4.82
CA THR A 19 -13.59 12.02 3.40
C THR A 19 -12.65 11.14 2.56
N PRO A 20 -12.92 10.95 1.26
CA PRO A 20 -12.03 10.18 0.38
C PRO A 20 -10.57 10.66 0.40
N ARG A 21 -10.34 11.97 0.58
CA ARG A 21 -8.99 12.55 0.70
C ARG A 21 -8.26 12.10 1.97
N GLU A 22 -8.96 12.09 3.09
CA GLU A 22 -8.40 11.67 4.39
C GLU A 22 -8.11 10.18 4.41
N LEU A 23 -8.94 9.37 3.73
CA LEU A 23 -8.68 7.95 3.54
C LEU A 23 -7.38 7.70 2.75
N MET A 24 -7.17 8.44 1.65
CA MET A 24 -5.93 8.34 0.86
C MET A 24 -4.70 8.78 1.68
N ALA A 25 -4.79 9.88 2.42
CA ALA A 25 -3.70 10.36 3.26
C ALA A 25 -3.36 9.36 4.39
N GLY A 26 -4.37 8.76 5.03
CA GLY A 26 -4.17 7.70 6.01
C GLY A 26 -3.52 6.44 5.41
N TRP A 27 -3.93 6.07 4.20
CA TRP A 27 -3.35 4.95 3.46
C TRP A 27 -1.88 5.18 3.08
N GLU A 28 -1.53 6.38 2.62
CA GLU A 28 -0.14 6.78 2.32
C GLU A 28 0.73 6.82 3.59
N GLY A 29 0.18 7.32 4.70
CA GLY A 29 0.87 7.37 5.98
C GLY A 29 1.20 5.97 6.55
N LEU A 30 0.38 4.97 6.26
CA LEU A 30 0.57 3.59 6.73
C LEU A 30 1.45 2.73 5.83
N ASN A 31 1.31 2.87 4.52
CA ASN A 31 2.08 2.07 3.57
C ASN A 31 3.45 2.69 3.26
N GLY A 32 3.73 3.88 3.78
CA GLY A 32 4.88 4.68 3.35
C GLY A 32 4.68 5.19 1.93
N ARG A 33 5.65 5.98 1.44
CA ARG A 33 5.62 6.60 0.09
C ARG A 33 5.13 5.62 -0.96
N PRO A 34 4.39 6.10 -1.99
CA PRO A 34 3.80 5.26 -3.01
C PRO A 34 4.83 4.24 -3.49
N MET A 35 4.46 2.97 -3.46
CA MET A 35 5.23 1.93 -4.13
C MET A 35 5.41 2.42 -5.57
N THR A 36 6.63 2.88 -5.89
CA THR A 36 6.98 3.21 -7.26
C THR A 36 6.71 1.96 -8.07
N PRO A 37 5.98 2.06 -9.20
CA PRO A 37 5.74 0.90 -10.05
C PRO A 37 7.08 0.22 -10.32
N ALA A 38 7.13 -1.10 -10.13
CA ALA A 38 8.34 -1.87 -10.42
C ALA A 38 8.76 -1.58 -11.87
N VAL A 39 10.00 -1.14 -12.04
CA VAL A 39 10.57 -0.82 -13.35
C VAL A 39 11.37 -2.01 -13.88
N GLY A 40 11.74 -1.97 -15.16
CA GLY A 40 12.47 -3.08 -15.79
C GLY A 40 13.79 -3.44 -15.09
N SER A 41 14.43 -2.52 -14.37
CA SER A 41 15.61 -2.82 -13.55
C SER A 41 15.28 -3.67 -12.32
N ASP A 42 14.11 -3.50 -11.72
CA ASP A 42 13.67 -4.31 -10.58
C ASP A 42 13.43 -5.76 -11.02
N LEU A 43 12.82 -5.95 -12.19
CA LEU A 43 12.65 -7.27 -12.78
C LEU A 43 13.99 -7.94 -13.05
N ARG A 44 14.95 -7.23 -13.65
CA ARG A 44 16.29 -7.77 -13.93
C ARG A 44 17.00 -8.21 -12.65
N ARG A 45 16.96 -7.38 -11.60
CA ARG A 45 17.50 -7.74 -10.28
C ARG A 45 16.87 -9.03 -9.75
N LEU A 46 15.55 -9.18 -9.87
CA LEU A 46 14.85 -10.38 -9.41
C LEU A 46 15.25 -11.63 -10.19
N MET A 47 15.45 -11.53 -11.51
CA MET A 47 15.91 -12.66 -12.33
C MET A 47 17.35 -13.09 -11.99
N GLU A 48 18.21 -12.14 -11.61
CA GLU A 48 19.57 -12.42 -11.14
C GLU A 48 19.57 -13.07 -9.74
N GLU A 49 18.70 -12.60 -8.86
CA GLU A 49 18.59 -13.05 -7.47
C GLU A 49 17.88 -14.41 -7.34
N PHE A 50 16.93 -14.69 -8.23
CA PHE A 50 16.13 -15.92 -8.28
C PHE A 50 16.20 -16.54 -9.69
N PRO A 51 17.33 -17.17 -10.07
CA PRO A 51 17.45 -17.82 -11.37
C PRO A 51 16.57 -19.07 -11.43
N ASP A 52 15.78 -19.18 -12.51
CA ASP A 52 14.96 -20.37 -12.80
C ASP A 52 15.88 -21.52 -13.25
N GLY A 53 16.37 -22.30 -12.29
CA GLY A 53 17.14 -23.53 -12.48
C GLY A 53 16.29 -24.79 -12.37
#